data_AF-A0A1V1NTY5-F1
#
_entry.id   AF-A0A1V1NTY5-F1
#
_cell.length_a   1.000
_cell.length_b   1.000
_cell.length_c   1.000
_cell.angle_alpha   90.00
_cell.angle_beta   90.00
_cell.angle_gamma   90.00
#
_symmetry.space_group_name_H-M   'P 1'
#
loop_
_entity.id
_entity.type
_entity.pdbx_description
1 polymer ?
#
loop_
_entity_poly.entity_id
_entity_poly.type
_entity_poly.pdbx_seq_one_letter_code
_entity_poly.pdbx_strand_id
1 'polypeptide(L)' 'MKNRKPLEYIENKYEDHGEIVIDHATGLMWQKSGSDHWISHEDGNKYIQGLNNENFAGYNDWRMPTIDELISLL' A
#
# COMPACT_ATOMS: atom_id res chain seq x y z
N MET A 1 27.32 5.30 14.09
CA MET A 1 25.93 5.15 13.60
C MET A 1 25.99 4.91 12.09
N LYS A 2 25.52 3.77 11.58
CA LYS A 2 25.45 3.50 10.14
C LYS A 2 24.17 4.14 9.60
N ASN A 3 24.30 5.19 8.78
CA ASN A 3 23.19 5.79 8.05
C ASN A 3 22.59 4.74 7.10
N ARG A 4 21.36 4.32 7.36
CA ARG A 4 20.54 3.51 6.45
C ARG A 4 19.77 4.44 5.53
N LYS A 5 20.47 5.22 4.71
CA LYS A 5 19.83 5.97 3.62
C LYS A 5 20.05 5.17 2.33
N PRO A 6 19.02 4.92 1.52
CA PRO A 6 19.17 4.29 0.21
C PRO A 6 20.20 5.06 -0.63
N LEU A 7 21.06 4.33 -1.35
CA LEU A 7 22.08 4.92 -2.22
C LEU A 7 21.47 5.43 -3.54
N GLU A 8 20.31 4.89 -3.92
CA GLU A 8 19.52 5.32 -5.06
C GLU A 8 18.05 5.34 -4.64
N TYR A 9 17.36 6.42 -4.99
CA TYR A 9 15.92 6.50 -4.90
C TYR A 9 15.36 6.02 -6.23
N ILE A 10 14.39 5.10 -6.19
CA ILE A 10 13.65 4.74 -7.39
C ILE A 10 12.84 5.98 -7.79
N GLU A 11 13.04 6.49 -9.00
CA GLU A 11 12.16 7.54 -9.54
C GLU A 11 10.82 6.90 -9.86
N ASN A 12 9.96 6.81 -8.84
CA ASN A 12 8.67 6.18 -8.95
C ASN A 12 7.64 7.19 -9.43
N LYS A 13 6.98 6.88 -10.55
CA LYS A 13 5.85 7.66 -11.03
C LYS A 13 4.59 7.09 -10.37
N TYR A 14 4.04 7.84 -9.44
CA TYR A 14 2.77 7.52 -8.82
C TYR A 14 1.63 8.17 -9.60
N GLU A 15 0.59 7.39 -9.93
CA GLU A 15 -0.66 7.91 -10.51
C GLU A 15 -1.77 7.85 -9.47
N ASP A 16 -2.40 9.00 -9.21
CA ASP A 16 -3.46 9.15 -8.20
C ASP A 16 -4.83 9.08 -8.86
N HIS A 17 -5.67 8.13 -8.41
CA HIS A 17 -7.05 7.96 -8.88
C HIS A 17 -8.07 8.19 -7.75
N GLY A 18 -7.77 9.08 -6.82
CA GLY A 18 -8.66 9.44 -5.71
C GLY A 18 -8.45 8.51 -4.51
N GLU A 19 -9.07 7.32 -4.56
CA GLU A 19 -9.02 6.34 -3.46
C GLU A 19 -7.82 5.38 -3.54
N ILE A 20 -7.22 5.29 -4.73
CA ILE A 20 -6.10 4.41 -5.03
C ILE A 20 -4.93 5.18 -5.64
N VAL A 21 -3.73 4.62 -5.48
CA VAL A 21 -2.50 5.09 -6.11
C VAL A 21 -1.85 3.93 -6.87
N ILE A 22 -1.51 4.14 -8.14
CA ILE A 22 -0.74 3.19 -8.95
C ILE A 22 0.74 3.49 -8.78
N ASP A 23 1.50 2.49 -8.35
CA ASP A 23 2.96 2.49 -8.28
C ASP A 23 3.51 1.83 -9.55
N HIS A 24 4.05 2.62 -10.47
CA HIS A 24 4.60 2.08 -11.72
C HIS A 24 5.94 1.36 -11.56
N ALA A 25 6.67 1.58 -10.46
CA ALA A 25 7.93 0.87 -10.21
C ALA A 25 7.71 -0.58 -9.80
N THR A 26 6.65 -0.86 -9.04
CA THR A 26 6.31 -2.22 -8.59
C THR A 26 5.17 -2.84 -9.38
N GLY A 27 4.40 -2.04 -10.12
CA GLY A 27 3.16 -2.48 -10.77
C GLY A 27 2.02 -2.72 -9.78
N LEU A 28 2.17 -2.26 -8.54
CA LEU A 28 1.16 -2.42 -7.49
C LEU A 28 0.17 -1.26 -7.46
N MET A 29 -0.98 -1.54 -6.89
CA MET A 29 -1.99 -0.57 -6.53
C MET A 29 -2.06 -0.48 -5.00
N TRP A 30 -2.11 0.75 -4.50
CA TRP A 30 -2.13 1.05 -3.09
C TRP A 30 -3.42 1.77 -2.72
N GLN A 31 -3.98 1.45 -1.56
CA GLN A 31 -5.01 2.27 -0.96
C GLN A 31 -4.38 3.55 -0.42
N LYS A 32 -4.98 4.70 -0.72
CA LYS A 32 -4.40 6.00 -0.36
C LYS A 32 -4.52 6.34 1.13
N SER A 33 -5.66 6.02 1.74
CA SER A 33 -6.05 6.48 3.08
C SER A 33 -5.75 5.46 4.19
N GLY A 34 -5.55 4.19 3.85
CA GLY A 34 -5.36 3.11 4.82
C GLY A 34 -6.53 2.99 5.82
N SER A 35 -6.27 2.38 6.98
CA SER A 35 -7.23 2.37 8.09
C SER A 35 -7.25 3.71 8.82
N ASP A 36 -8.44 4.18 9.22
CA ASP A 36 -8.63 5.47 9.91
C ASP A 36 -7.82 5.62 11.21
N HIS A 37 -7.45 4.50 11.83
CA HIS A 37 -6.69 4.45 13.06
C HIS A 37 -5.62 3.35 12.99
N TRP A 38 -4.67 3.38 13.92
CA TRP A 38 -3.75 2.28 14.12
C TRP A 38 -4.51 1.02 14.53
N ILE A 39 -4.26 -0.06 13.81
CA ILE A 39 -4.89 -1.36 14.05
C ILE A 39 -3.83 -2.43 14.31
N SER A 40 -4.23 -3.48 15.01
CA SER A 40 -3.38 -4.67 15.18
C SER A 40 -3.20 -5.40 13.85
N HIS A 41 -2.21 -6.28 13.75
CA HIS A 41 -2.03 -7.11 12.55
C HIS A 41 -3.27 -8.00 12.28
N GLU A 42 -3.91 -8.52 13.33
CA GLU A 42 -5.13 -9.32 13.19
C GLU A 42 -6.28 -8.48 12.63
N ASP A 43 -6.46 -7.26 13.14
CA ASP A 43 -7.49 -6.35 12.66
C ASP A 43 -7.18 -5.84 11.25
N GLY A 44 -5.89 -5.75 10.87
CA GLY A 44 -5.47 -5.52 9.49
C GLY A 44 -5.97 -6.58 8.52
N ASN A 45 -5.92 -7.86 8.91
CA ASN A 45 -6.49 -8.93 8.08
C ASN A 45 -8.02 -8.78 7.93
N LYS A 46 -8.72 -8.42 9.00
CA LYS A 46 -10.18 -8.16 8.95
C LYS A 46 -10.50 -6.96 8.08
N TYR A 47 -9.68 -5.91 8.15
CA TYR A 47 -9.81 -4.71 7.33
C TYR A 47 -9.70 -5.04 5.83
N ILE A 48 -8.67 -5.80 5.43
CA ILE A 48 -8.50 -6.26 4.05
C ILE A 48 -9.70 -7.10 3.58
N GLN A 49 -10.18 -8.02 4.43
CA GLN A 49 -11.38 -8.80 4.09
C GLN A 49 -12.60 -7.90 3.87
N GLY A 50 -12.76 -6.83 4.67
CA GLY A 50 -13.77 -5.80 4.47
C GLY A 50 -13.66 -5.14 3.10
N LEU A 51 -12.48 -4.63 2.73
CA LEU A 51 -12.24 -4.03 1.42
C LEU A 51 -12.63 -4.95 0.26
N ASN A 52 -12.27 -6.23 0.37
CA ASN A 52 -12.57 -7.22 -0.65
C ASN A 52 -14.05 -7.54 -0.76
N ASN A 53 -14.74 -7.67 0.38
CA ASN A 53 -16.17 -7.93 0.40
C ASN A 53 -16.98 -6.75 -0.16
N GLU A 54 -16.50 -5.52 0.05
CA GLU A 54 -17.15 -4.29 -0.42
C GLU A 54 -16.79 -3.93 -1.87
N ASN A 55 -15.85 -4.64 -2.49
CA ASN A 55 -15.23 -4.27 -3.77
C ASN A 55 -14.72 -2.82 -3.75
N PHE A 56 -13.96 -2.46 -2.70
CA PHE A 56 -13.45 -1.10 -2.54
C PHE A 56 -12.68 -0.64 -3.80
N ALA A 57 -13.01 0.57 -4.26
CA ALA A 57 -12.52 1.15 -5.52
C ALA A 57 -12.73 0.28 -6.78
N GLY A 58 -13.66 -0.69 -6.72
CA GLY A 58 -13.93 -1.65 -7.80
C GLY A 58 -13.10 -2.93 -7.77
N TYR A 59 -12.28 -3.14 -6.75
CA TYR A 59 -11.34 -4.27 -6.63
C TYR A 59 -11.63 -5.12 -5.39
N ASN A 60 -11.34 -6.43 -5.49
CA ASN A 60 -11.58 -7.41 -4.43
C ASN A 60 -10.40 -8.36 -4.18
N ASP A 61 -9.23 -7.96 -4.64
CA ASP A 61 -7.96 -8.67 -4.51
C ASP A 61 -6.95 -7.91 -3.62
N TRP A 62 -7.46 -7.04 -2.74
CA TRP A 62 -6.67 -6.37 -1.72
C TRP A 62 -5.98 -7.40 -0.82
N ARG A 63 -4.73 -7.12 -0.47
CA ARG A 63 -3.90 -7.93 0.43
C ARG A 63 -2.98 -7.06 1.25
N MET A 64 -2.40 -7.64 2.30
CA MET A 64 -1.38 -6.95 3.07
C MET A 64 -0.08 -6.89 2.26
N PRO A 65 0.60 -5.74 2.22
CA PRO A 65 1.86 -5.61 1.50
C PRO A 65 2.98 -6.28 2.30
N THR A 66 4.02 -6.68 1.60
CA THR A 66 5.28 -7.10 2.21
C THR A 66 6.09 -5.87 2.64
N ILE A 67 7.12 -6.09 3.47
CA ILE A 67 8.03 -5.00 3.90
C ILE A 67 8.74 -4.39 2.70
N ASP A 68 9.19 -5.21 1.74
CA ASP A 68 9.92 -4.73 0.56
C ASP A 68 9.03 -3.90 -0.36
N GLU A 69 7.75 -4.27 -0.50
CA GLU A 69 6.76 -3.48 -1.24
C GLU A 69 6.45 -2.16 -0.52
N LEU A 70 6.33 -2.16 0.81
CA LEU A 70 6.14 -0.90 1.56
C LEU A 70 7.33 0.05 1.41
N ILE A 71 8.55 -0.49 1.29
CA ILE A 71 9.76 0.31 1.11
C ILE A 71 9.76 1.03 -0.26
N SER A 72 9.06 0.51 -1.28
CA SER A 72 8.99 1.20 -2.59
C SER A 72 8.28 2.54 -2.52
N LEU A 73 7.47 2.80 -1.48
CA LEU A 73 6.72 4.03 -1.27
C LEU A 73 7.55 5.19 -0.67
N LEU A 74 8.81 4.95 -0.29
CA LEU A 74 9.70 5.92 0.39
C LEU A 74 10.72 6.57 -0.55
#